data_AF-A0A1H6BKD2-F1
#
_entry.id   AF-A0A1H6BKD2-F1
#
_cell.length_a   1.000
_cell.length_b   1.000
_cell.length_c   1.000
_cell.angle_alpha   90.00
_cell.angle_beta   90.00
_cell.angle_gamma   90.00
#
_symmetry.space_group_name_H-M   'P 1'
#
loop_
_entity.id
_entity.type
_entity.pdbx_description
1 polymer ?
#
loop_
_entity_poly.entity_id
_entity_poly.type
_entity_poly.pdbx_seq_one_letter_code
_entity_poly.pdbx_strand_id
1 'polypeptide(L)'
;MNIQLPDKFYKFLVFLSFILIVFIYLKSGEDSKREINSILHRNSLIDSLELNKLKEKQLRENLIDESEIISTRNNIRNPISYSKDSLITFNRIITSKNKKEIEINDLINLRWKNFQNFENKNLLLAKQIDQANEDNEIATKLFEDEFFWLLVLLSIISGMLLFEGIKSWYKQEQLITNTFKDKNLIVYQRCQSCFKKFSSIRNYSQNADNTVNYAFCEDCYQNGNFTEKYKTIDDLYNELTNNRSLKENEVKYLKHKICKLDRWKKNEY
;
A
#
# COMPACT_ATOMS: atom_id res chain seq x y z
N MET A 1 -16.57 13.24 0.33
CA MET A 1 -16.97 12.28 1.38
C MET A 1 -16.57 12.90 2.72
N ASN A 2 -17.54 13.35 3.54
CA ASN A 2 -17.23 14.03 4.81
C ASN A 2 -16.83 12.97 5.84
N ILE A 3 -15.53 12.84 6.11
CA ILE A 3 -15.02 11.99 7.18
C ILE A 3 -15.33 12.70 8.50
N GLN A 4 -16.30 12.18 9.26
CA GLN A 4 -16.55 12.65 10.61
C GLN A 4 -15.40 12.18 11.51
N LEU A 5 -14.54 13.13 11.91
CA LEU A 5 -13.45 12.87 12.84
C LEU A 5 -14.02 12.42 14.20
N PRO A 6 -13.35 11.48 14.91
CA PRO A 6 -13.85 11.01 16.20
C PRO A 6 -13.92 12.13 17.25
N ASP A 7 -15.08 12.29 17.89
CA ASP A 7 -15.35 13.32 18.90
C ASP A 7 -14.46 13.23 20.17
N LYS A 8 -13.70 12.14 20.35
CA LYS A 8 -12.91 11.86 21.56
C LYS A 8 -11.54 11.30 21.20
N PHE A 9 -10.52 11.71 21.95
CA PHE A 9 -9.11 11.36 21.71
C PHE A 9 -8.86 9.84 21.63
N TYR A 10 -9.41 9.04 22.55
CA TYR A 10 -9.22 7.58 22.52
C TYR A 10 -9.82 6.92 21.28
N LYS A 11 -10.93 7.44 20.74
CA LYS A 11 -11.52 6.95 19.48
C LYS A 11 -10.66 7.34 18.29
N PHE A 12 -10.02 8.51 18.34
CA PHE A 12 -9.03 8.93 17.36
C PHE A 12 -7.80 8.02 17.36
N LEU A 13 -7.27 7.63 18.52
CA LEU A 13 -6.15 6.68 18.61
C LEU A 13 -6.47 5.32 17.95
N VAL A 14 -7.64 4.77 18.25
CA VAL A 14 -8.10 3.51 17.62
C VAL A 14 -8.23 3.67 16.10
N PHE A 15 -8.85 4.77 15.64
CA PHE A 15 -8.99 5.05 14.21
C PHE A 15 -7.63 5.20 13.51
N LEU A 16 -6.69 5.93 14.12
CA LEU A 16 -5.34 6.10 13.59
C LEU A 16 -4.60 4.77 13.49
N SER A 17 -4.72 3.91 14.51
CA SER A 17 -4.15 2.56 14.47
C SER A 17 -4.71 1.74 13.31
N PHE A 18 -6.03 1.76 13.08
CA PHE A 18 -6.63 1.07 11.94
C PHE A 18 -6.07 1.57 10.60
N ILE A 19 -5.89 2.88 10.43
CA ILE A 19 -5.26 3.44 9.23
C ILE A 19 -3.84 2.90 9.05
N LEU A 20 -3.05 2.88 10.12
CA LEU A 20 -1.68 2.37 10.09
C LEU A 20 -1.64 0.88 9.74
N ILE A 21 -2.53 0.06 10.30
CA ILE A 21 -2.61 -1.38 9.99
C ILE A 21 -2.93 -1.57 8.50
N VAL A 22 -3.92 -0.85 7.97
CA VAL A 22 -4.28 -0.92 6.55
C VAL A 22 -3.11 -0.48 5.67
N PHE A 23 -2.43 0.61 6.03
CA PHE A 23 -1.25 1.08 5.31
C PHE A 23 -0.13 0.03 5.28
N ILE A 24 0.21 -0.57 6.42
CA ILE A 24 1.21 -1.63 6.53
C ILE A 24 0.83 -2.82 5.65
N TYR A 25 -0.43 -3.24 5.70
CA TYR A 25 -0.93 -4.35 4.89
C TYR A 25 -0.81 -4.09 3.39
N LEU A 26 -1.22 -2.90 2.93
CA LEU A 26 -1.12 -2.52 1.52
C LEU A 26 0.33 -2.47 1.05
N LYS A 27 1.23 -1.89 1.85
CA LYS A 27 2.64 -1.76 1.49
C LYS A 27 3.37 -3.10 1.45
N SER A 28 3.17 -3.94 2.47
CA SER A 28 3.71 -5.30 2.48
C SER A 28 3.24 -6.14 1.27
N GLY A 29 2.00 -5.92 0.81
CA GLY A 29 1.46 -6.57 -0.39
C GLY A 29 2.05 -6.06 -1.71
N GLU A 30 2.48 -4.79 -1.79
CA GLU A 30 3.12 -4.24 -2.99
C GLU A 30 4.55 -4.76 -3.15
N ASP A 31 5.32 -4.79 -2.06
CA ASP A 31 6.72 -5.19 -2.10
C ASP A 31 6.86 -6.69 -2.42
N SER A 32 6.05 -7.53 -1.78
CA SER A 32 6.02 -8.97 -2.10
C SER A 32 5.67 -9.24 -3.57
N LYS A 33 4.74 -8.48 -4.16
CA LYS A 33 4.43 -8.61 -5.59
C LYS A 33 5.59 -8.20 -6.48
N ARG A 34 6.31 -7.13 -6.13
CA ARG A 34 7.46 -6.66 -6.91
C ARG A 34 8.58 -7.70 -6.92
N GLU A 35 8.87 -8.29 -5.77
CA GLU A 35 9.86 -9.35 -5.61
C GLU A 35 9.47 -10.63 -6.37
N ILE A 36 8.22 -11.08 -6.24
CA ILE A 36 7.73 -12.24 -7.00
C ILE A 36 7.85 -12.00 -8.50
N ASN A 37 7.52 -10.81 -8.99
CA ASN A 37 7.61 -10.48 -10.41
C ASN A 37 9.07 -10.45 -10.91
N SER A 38 10.02 -9.94 -10.11
CA SER A 38 11.44 -9.96 -10.50
C SER A 38 11.99 -11.38 -10.55
N ILE A 39 11.62 -12.23 -9.57
CA ILE A 39 11.99 -13.66 -9.55
C ILE A 39 11.40 -14.39 -10.77
N LEU A 40 10.12 -14.18 -11.06
CA LEU A 40 9.46 -14.79 -12.23
C LEU A 40 10.10 -14.36 -13.54
N HIS A 41 10.40 -13.07 -13.70
CA HIS A 41 11.08 -12.57 -14.89
C HIS A 41 12.46 -13.20 -15.05
N ARG A 42 13.26 -13.27 -13.97
CA ARG A 42 14.57 -13.92 -13.99
C ARG A 42 14.47 -15.39 -14.37
N ASN A 43 13.55 -16.14 -13.76
CA ASN A 43 13.39 -17.57 -14.06
C ASN A 43 13.01 -17.77 -15.53
N SER A 44 12.14 -16.92 -16.07
CA SER A 44 11.82 -16.94 -17.50
C SER A 44 13.03 -16.73 -18.41
N LEU A 45 13.98 -15.86 -18.03
CA LEU A 45 15.23 -15.67 -18.78
C LEU A 45 16.13 -16.91 -18.68
N ILE A 46 16.24 -17.52 -17.50
CA ILE A 46 17.01 -18.75 -17.27
C ILE A 46 16.46 -19.89 -18.12
N ASP A 47 15.14 -20.13 -18.07
CA ASP A 47 14.47 -21.15 -18.87
C ASP A 47 14.71 -20.93 -20.37
N SER A 48 14.64 -19.66 -20.81
CA SER A 48 14.92 -19.28 -22.19
C SER A 48 16.37 -19.57 -22.59
N LEU A 49 17.34 -19.33 -21.69
CA LEU A 49 18.74 -19.62 -21.93
C LEU A 49 19.00 -21.13 -22.01
N GLU A 50 18.38 -21.93 -21.15
CA GLU A 50 18.52 -23.39 -21.17
C GLU A 50 17.97 -23.99 -22.48
N LEU A 51 16.77 -23.56 -22.89
CA LEU A 51 16.20 -23.94 -24.18
C LEU A 51 17.10 -23.53 -25.34
N ASN A 52 17.67 -22.33 -25.29
CA ASN A 52 18.58 -21.84 -26.30
C ASN A 52 19.90 -22.63 -26.34
N LYS A 53 20.42 -23.11 -25.21
CA LYS A 53 21.61 -23.97 -25.16
C LYS A 53 21.36 -25.32 -25.85
N LEU A 54 20.18 -25.91 -25.65
CA LEU A 54 19.78 -27.14 -26.35
C LEU A 54 19.68 -26.90 -27.87
N LYS A 55 19.06 -25.78 -28.26
CA LYS A 55 18.95 -25.38 -29.66
C LYS A 55 20.31 -25.07 -30.29
N GLU A 56 21.22 -24.45 -29.54
CA GLU A 56 22.59 -24.18 -29.98
C GLU A 56 23.31 -25.49 -30.30
N LYS A 57 23.21 -26.48 -29.41
CA LYS A 57 23.78 -27.81 -29.62
C LYS A 57 23.24 -28.45 -30.89
N GLN A 58 21.92 -28.41 -31.10
CA GLN A 58 21.30 -28.93 -32.32
C GLN A 58 21.76 -28.17 -33.58
N LEU A 59 21.84 -26.84 -33.53
CA LEU A 59 22.32 -26.04 -34.66
C LEU A 59 23.78 -26.33 -34.98
N ARG A 60 24.61 -26.57 -33.96
CA ARG A 60 26.02 -26.96 -34.10
C ARG A 60 26.15 -28.31 -34.79
N GLU A 61 25.41 -29.32 -34.32
CA GLU A 61 25.39 -30.66 -34.92
C GLU A 61 24.95 -30.59 -36.39
N ASN A 62 23.82 -29.92 -36.66
CA ASN A 62 23.34 -29.71 -38.03
C ASN A 62 24.38 -29.01 -38.92
N LEU A 63 25.05 -27.98 -38.41
CA LEU A 63 26.06 -27.24 -39.18
C LEU A 63 27.25 -28.15 -39.54
N ILE A 64 27.69 -29.00 -38.62
CA ILE A 64 28.77 -29.98 -38.86
C ILE A 64 28.33 -30.97 -39.94
N ASP A 65 27.19 -31.64 -39.75
CA ASP A 65 26.68 -32.66 -40.66
C ASP A 65 26.44 -32.10 -42.07
N GLU A 66 25.80 -30.93 -42.16
CA GLU A 66 25.52 -30.29 -43.43
C GLU A 66 26.80 -29.85 -44.13
N SER A 67 27.77 -29.31 -43.40
CA SER A 67 29.07 -28.94 -43.97
C SER A 67 29.82 -30.15 -44.52
N GLU A 68 29.75 -31.29 -43.85
CA GLU A 68 30.39 -32.54 -44.26
C GLU A 68 29.72 -33.11 -45.51
N ILE A 69 28.39 -33.15 -45.54
CA ILE A 69 27.61 -33.60 -46.71
C ILE A 69 27.89 -32.73 -47.92
N ILE A 70 27.85 -31.40 -47.76
CA ILE A 70 28.09 -30.44 -48.83
C ILE A 70 29.53 -30.58 -49.36
N SER A 71 30.50 -30.73 -48.47
CA SER A 71 31.91 -30.82 -48.85
C SER A 71 32.21 -32.13 -49.58
N THR A 72 31.69 -33.25 -49.07
CA THR A 72 31.86 -34.59 -49.66
C THR A 72 31.21 -34.69 -51.03
N ARG A 73 29.97 -34.20 -51.20
CA ARG A 73 29.26 -34.22 -52.49
C ARG A 73 29.96 -33.44 -53.59
N ASN A 74 30.75 -32.44 -53.23
CA ASN A 74 31.42 -31.56 -54.17
C ASN A 74 32.94 -31.82 -54.27
N ASN A 75 33.46 -32.86 -53.61
CA ASN A 75 34.88 -33.20 -53.56
C ASN A 75 35.77 -32.01 -53.13
N ILE A 76 35.33 -31.26 -52.12
CA ILE A 76 36.10 -30.16 -51.52
C ILE A 76 36.46 -30.50 -50.07
N ARG A 77 37.49 -29.84 -49.53
CA ARG A 77 37.85 -29.96 -48.13
C ARG A 77 36.78 -29.27 -47.26
N ASN A 78 36.33 -29.93 -46.19
CA ASN A 78 35.38 -29.32 -45.27
C ASN A 78 36.01 -28.08 -44.61
N PRO A 79 35.42 -26.88 -44.76
CA PRO A 79 35.94 -25.68 -44.13
C PRO A 79 35.70 -25.64 -42.62
N ILE A 80 34.81 -26.48 -42.07
CA ILE A 80 34.60 -26.58 -40.63
C ILE A 80 35.56 -27.62 -40.05
N SER A 81 36.33 -27.21 -39.04
CA SER A 81 37.17 -28.10 -38.22
C SER A 81 36.64 -28.19 -36.80
N TYR A 82 36.71 -29.38 -36.22
CA TYR A 82 36.30 -29.67 -34.86
C TYR A 82 37.51 -30.13 -34.04
N SER A 83 37.79 -29.45 -32.93
CA SER A 83 38.77 -29.91 -31.95
C SER A 83 38.13 -30.84 -30.91
N LYS A 84 38.93 -31.69 -30.27
CA LYS A 84 38.46 -32.58 -29.18
C LYS A 84 37.79 -31.82 -28.02
N ASP A 85 38.03 -30.52 -27.91
CA ASP A 85 37.54 -29.66 -26.83
C ASP A 85 36.20 -28.98 -27.16
N SER A 86 35.43 -29.53 -28.11
CA SER A 86 34.12 -29.00 -28.55
C SER A 86 34.16 -27.64 -29.26
N LEU A 87 35.35 -27.13 -29.58
CA LEU A 87 35.52 -25.90 -30.35
C LEU A 87 35.39 -26.20 -31.84
N ILE A 88 34.44 -25.52 -32.48
CA ILE A 88 34.28 -25.50 -33.93
C ILE A 88 34.98 -24.27 -34.50
N THR A 89 35.68 -24.43 -35.61
CA THR A 89 36.32 -23.32 -36.32
C THR A 89 35.98 -23.38 -37.80
N PHE A 90 35.75 -22.22 -38.41
CA PHE A 90 35.47 -22.09 -39.84
C PHE A 90 36.67 -21.48 -40.57
N ASN A 91 37.26 -22.26 -41.46
CA ASN A 91 38.36 -21.87 -42.31
C ASN A 91 37.82 -21.36 -43.65
N ARG A 92 37.66 -20.04 -43.75
CA ARG A 92 37.17 -19.41 -44.97
C ARG A 92 38.22 -19.47 -46.09
N ILE A 93 37.79 -19.89 -47.28
CA ILE A 93 38.62 -19.88 -48.48
C ILE A 93 38.31 -18.58 -49.25
N ILE A 94 39.31 -17.71 -49.40
CA ILE A 94 39.16 -16.40 -50.06
C ILE A 94 39.64 -16.47 -51.52
N THR A 95 40.62 -17.33 -51.81
CA THR A 95 41.19 -17.52 -53.13
C THR A 95 41.30 -19.01 -53.44
N SER A 96 40.70 -19.46 -54.54
CA SER A 96 40.87 -20.80 -55.09
C SER A 96 40.87 -20.74 -56.60
N LYS A 97 41.60 -21.66 -57.24
CA LYS A 97 41.53 -21.88 -58.70
C LYS A 97 40.18 -22.45 -59.12
N ASN A 98 39.43 -23.05 -58.18
CA ASN A 98 38.12 -23.63 -58.42
C ASN A 98 37.01 -22.68 -57.94
N LYS A 99 36.31 -22.04 -58.88
CA LYS A 99 35.19 -21.13 -58.57
C LYS A 99 34.07 -21.81 -57.76
N LYS A 100 33.80 -23.10 -58.01
CA LYS A 100 32.77 -23.85 -57.27
C LYS A 100 33.12 -24.01 -55.79
N GLU A 101 34.41 -24.14 -55.47
CA GLU A 101 34.88 -24.24 -54.09
C GLU A 101 34.62 -22.95 -53.31
N ILE A 102 34.78 -21.79 -53.97
CA ILE A 102 34.45 -20.47 -53.40
C ILE A 102 32.94 -20.35 -53.14
N GLU A 103 32.12 -20.69 -54.13
CA GLU A 103 30.64 -20.61 -54.01
C GLU A 103 30.12 -21.49 -52.87
N ILE A 104 30.66 -22.70 -52.71
CA ILE A 104 30.27 -23.60 -51.63
C ILE A 104 30.78 -23.11 -50.27
N ASN A 105 32.00 -22.56 -50.21
CA ASN A 105 32.55 -21.97 -48.98
C ASN A 105 31.69 -20.78 -48.52
N ASP A 106 31.21 -19.93 -49.43
CA ASP A 106 30.32 -18.81 -49.12
C ASP A 106 28.94 -19.29 -48.62
N LEU A 107 28.42 -20.41 -49.14
CA LEU A 107 27.17 -21.01 -48.64
C LEU A 107 27.34 -21.53 -47.19
N ILE A 108 28.45 -22.21 -46.90
CA ILE A 108 28.76 -22.68 -45.54
C ILE A 108 29.01 -21.47 -44.62
N ASN A 109 29.69 -20.43 -45.10
CA ASN A 109 29.91 -19.18 -44.36
C ASN A 109 28.59 -18.51 -43.94
N LEU A 110 27.56 -18.54 -44.79
CA LEU A 110 26.24 -17.99 -44.43
C LEU A 110 25.61 -18.76 -43.27
N ARG A 111 25.71 -20.10 -43.27
CA ARG A 111 25.22 -20.95 -42.17
C ARG A 111 26.03 -20.72 -40.90
N TRP A 112 27.35 -20.61 -41.02
CA TRP A 112 28.26 -20.28 -39.93
C TRP A 112 27.92 -18.94 -39.28
N LYS A 113 27.69 -17.88 -40.07
CA LYS A 113 27.27 -16.57 -39.55
C LYS A 113 25.95 -16.64 -38.79
N ASN A 114 24.98 -17.44 -39.26
CA ASN A 114 23.71 -17.62 -38.56
C ASN A 114 23.93 -18.31 -37.20
N PHE A 115 24.80 -19.31 -37.14
CA PHE A 115 25.20 -19.96 -35.89
C PHE A 115 25.88 -18.97 -34.93
N GLN A 116 26.87 -18.20 -35.39
CA GLN A 116 27.54 -17.18 -34.57
C GLN A 116 26.58 -16.10 -34.05
N ASN A 117 25.64 -15.67 -34.90
CA ASN A 117 24.61 -14.71 -34.48
C ASN A 117 23.71 -15.29 -33.37
N PHE A 118 23.44 -16.59 -33.41
CA PHE A 118 22.68 -17.27 -32.36
C PHE A 118 23.49 -17.38 -31.06
N GLU A 119 24.76 -17.78 -31.14
CA GLU A 119 25.68 -17.82 -29.99
C GLU A 119 25.83 -16.45 -29.31
N ASN A 120 26.02 -15.38 -30.10
CA ASN A 120 26.09 -14.02 -29.59
C ASN A 120 24.80 -13.59 -28.87
N LYS A 121 23.62 -14.01 -29.37
CA LYS A 121 22.34 -13.76 -28.68
C LYS A 121 22.27 -14.49 -27.34
N ASN A 122 22.74 -15.73 -27.28
CA ASN A 122 22.79 -16.48 -26.02
C ASN A 122 23.74 -15.84 -25.02
N LEU A 123 24.88 -15.34 -25.47
CA LEU A 123 25.83 -14.61 -24.64
C LEU A 123 25.23 -13.31 -24.08
N LEU A 124 24.49 -12.56 -24.91
CA LEU A 124 23.78 -11.36 -24.45
C LEU A 124 22.72 -11.71 -23.40
N LEU A 125 21.96 -12.79 -23.61
CA LEU A 125 20.95 -13.25 -22.65
C LEU A 125 21.59 -13.68 -21.31
N ALA A 126 22.73 -14.38 -21.35
CA ALA A 126 23.48 -14.73 -20.15
C ALA A 126 23.93 -13.49 -19.36
N LYS A 127 24.46 -12.47 -20.06
CA LYS A 127 24.82 -11.19 -19.43
C LYS A 127 23.64 -10.46 -18.81
N GLN A 128 22.46 -10.52 -19.44
CA GLN A 128 21.24 -9.94 -18.87
C GLN A 128 20.82 -10.65 -17.58
N ILE A 129 20.99 -11.97 -17.50
CA ILE A 129 20.74 -12.75 -16.28
C ILE A 129 21.73 -12.37 -15.18
N ASP A 130 23.03 -12.25 -15.52
CA ASP A 130 24.06 -11.84 -14.55
C ASP A 130 23.78 -10.45 -14.00
N GLN A 131 23.45 -9.49 -14.88
CA GLN A 131 23.07 -8.14 -14.46
C GLN A 131 21.81 -8.16 -13.59
N ALA A 132 20.78 -8.94 -13.95
CA ALA A 132 19.59 -9.08 -13.13
C ALA A 132 19.89 -9.71 -11.75
N ASN A 133 20.89 -10.59 -11.64
CA ASN A 133 21.32 -11.14 -10.36
C ASN A 133 22.00 -10.08 -9.49
N GLU A 134 22.90 -9.29 -10.07
CA GLU A 134 23.58 -8.20 -9.37
C GLU A 134 22.60 -7.12 -8.90
N ASP A 135 21.69 -6.69 -9.78
CA ASP A 135 20.64 -5.72 -9.44
C ASP A 135 19.75 -6.20 -8.29
N ASN A 136 19.39 -7.50 -8.30
CA ASN A 136 18.61 -8.10 -7.21
C ASN A 136 19.43 -8.14 -5.90
N GLU A 137 20.69 -8.57 -5.93
CA GLU A 137 21.53 -8.62 -4.73
C GLU A 137 21.71 -7.23 -4.09
N ILE A 138 21.88 -6.20 -4.92
CA ILE A 138 21.96 -4.80 -4.47
C ILE A 138 20.62 -4.35 -3.87
N ALA A 139 19.50 -4.64 -4.53
CA ALA A 139 18.17 -4.28 -4.06
C ALA A 139 17.84 -4.95 -2.72
N THR A 140 18.11 -6.25 -2.57
CA THR A 140 17.92 -7.01 -1.32
C THR A 140 18.71 -6.36 -0.18
N LYS A 141 19.99 -6.02 -0.40
CA LYS A 141 20.83 -5.38 0.64
C LYS A 141 20.38 -3.97 1.04
N LEU A 142 19.88 -3.17 0.11
CA LEU A 142 19.51 -1.77 0.37
C LEU A 142 18.08 -1.61 0.90
N PHE A 143 17.14 -2.40 0.40
CA PHE A 143 15.71 -2.19 0.68
C PHE A 143 15.15 -3.09 1.77
N GLU A 144 15.62 -4.33 1.90
CA GLU A 144 14.93 -5.28 2.78
C GLU A 144 15.18 -4.98 4.25
N ASP A 145 16.41 -4.65 4.67
CA ASP A 145 16.68 -4.44 6.09
C ASP A 145 16.02 -3.16 6.63
N GLU A 146 16.30 -1.98 6.05
CA GLU A 146 15.80 -0.73 6.61
C GLU A 146 14.28 -0.59 6.52
N PHE A 147 13.68 -1.00 5.39
CA PHE A 147 12.25 -0.87 5.19
C PHE A 147 11.45 -1.89 6.01
N PHE A 148 11.95 -3.13 6.14
CA PHE A 148 11.33 -4.12 7.00
C PHE A 148 11.30 -3.66 8.45
N TRP A 149 12.43 -3.15 8.97
CA TRP A 149 12.49 -2.61 10.33
C TRP A 149 11.55 -1.43 10.52
N LEU A 150 11.42 -0.55 9.53
CA LEU A 150 10.45 0.55 9.57
C LEU A 150 9.00 0.03 9.68
N LEU A 151 8.62 -0.97 8.87
CA LEU A 151 7.28 -1.58 8.94
C LEU A 151 7.03 -2.28 10.28
N VAL A 152 8.04 -2.98 10.82
CA VAL A 152 7.96 -3.60 12.15
C VAL A 152 7.76 -2.54 13.23
N LEU A 153 8.51 -1.44 13.21
CA LEU A 153 8.36 -0.34 14.15
C LEU A 153 6.97 0.30 14.05
N LEU A 154 6.48 0.55 12.83
CA LEU A 154 5.13 1.09 12.60
C LEU A 154 4.04 0.14 13.10
N SER A 155 4.22 -1.18 12.94
CA SER A 155 3.32 -2.20 13.48
C SER A 155 3.27 -2.15 15.02
N ILE A 156 4.43 -2.06 15.67
CA ILE A 156 4.53 -1.94 17.14
C ILE A 156 3.82 -0.66 17.61
N ILE A 157 4.11 0.49 16.98
CA ILE A 157 3.49 1.77 17.32
C ILE A 157 1.97 1.67 17.14
N SER A 158 1.51 1.10 16.03
CA SER A 158 0.08 0.92 15.79
C SER A 158 -0.59 0.05 16.85
N GLY A 159 0.05 -1.05 17.25
CA GLY A 159 -0.44 -1.92 18.31
C GLY A 159 -0.54 -1.20 19.66
N MET A 160 0.47 -0.40 20.02
CA MET A 160 0.45 0.41 21.24
C MET A 160 -0.68 1.45 21.24
N LEU A 161 -0.88 2.14 20.12
CA LEU A 161 -1.96 3.13 19.97
C LEU A 161 -3.34 2.48 20.08
N LEU A 162 -3.52 1.29 19.48
CA LEU A 162 -4.76 0.53 19.58
C LEU A 162 -5.06 0.13 21.01
N PHE A 163 -4.06 -0.41 21.70
CA PHE A 163 -4.18 -0.89 23.07
C PHE A 163 -4.55 0.24 24.03
N GLU A 164 -3.82 1.36 23.99
CA GLU A 164 -4.11 2.51 24.84
C GLU A 164 -5.46 3.16 24.48
N GLY A 165 -5.81 3.19 23.18
CA GLY A 165 -7.11 3.66 22.72
C GLY A 165 -8.27 2.83 23.26
N ILE A 166 -8.20 1.50 23.17
CA ILE A 166 -9.23 0.57 23.68
C ILE A 166 -9.31 0.62 25.20
N LYS A 167 -8.17 0.58 25.89
CA LYS A 167 -8.10 0.65 27.36
C LYS A 167 -8.72 1.94 27.89
N SER A 168 -8.39 3.08 27.27
CA SER A 168 -8.95 4.38 27.63
C SER A 168 -10.45 4.46 27.33
N TRP A 169 -10.89 3.90 26.21
CA TRP A 169 -12.32 3.77 25.90
C TRP A 169 -13.04 3.00 27.00
N TYR A 170 -12.58 1.78 27.31
CA TYR A 170 -13.22 0.91 28.28
C TYR A 170 -13.29 1.56 29.67
N LYS A 171 -12.19 2.17 30.13
CA LYS A 171 -12.16 2.89 31.41
C LYS A 171 -13.17 4.04 31.44
N GLN A 172 -13.28 4.80 30.36
CA GLN A 172 -14.22 5.92 30.28
C GLN A 172 -15.67 5.42 30.31
N GLU A 173 -15.97 4.34 29.60
CA GLU A 173 -17.31 3.75 29.56
C GLU A 173 -17.70 3.20 30.93
N GLN A 174 -16.77 2.55 31.62
CA GLN A 174 -16.96 2.04 32.98
C GLN A 174 -17.14 3.16 34.02
N LEU A 175 -16.38 4.26 33.90
CA LEU A 175 -16.54 5.43 34.78
C LEU A 175 -17.93 6.04 34.62
N ILE A 176 -18.39 6.21 33.37
CA ILE A 176 -19.72 6.70 33.05
C ILE A 176 -20.78 5.79 33.68
N THR A 177 -20.68 4.46 33.49
CA THR A 177 -21.67 3.54 34.07
C THR A 177 -21.65 3.53 35.61
N ASN A 178 -20.47 3.57 36.24
CA ASN A 178 -20.35 3.46 37.69
C ASN A 178 -20.78 4.77 38.40
N THR A 179 -20.39 5.93 37.87
CA THR A 179 -20.83 7.22 38.44
C THR A 179 -22.34 7.42 38.37
N PHE A 180 -23.01 6.85 37.36
CA PHE A 180 -24.47 6.94 37.25
C PHE A 180 -25.20 5.97 38.16
N LYS A 181 -24.64 4.77 38.36
CA LYS A 181 -25.25 3.75 39.21
C LYS A 181 -25.22 4.12 40.69
N ASP A 182 -24.16 4.81 41.14
CA ASP A 182 -23.99 5.16 42.56
C ASP A 182 -24.72 6.43 43.00
N LYS A 183 -25.09 7.33 42.08
CA LYS A 183 -25.63 8.66 42.45
C LYS A 183 -27.06 8.96 41.98
N ASN A 184 -27.73 8.06 41.26
CA ASN A 184 -29.02 8.35 40.60
C ASN A 184 -29.00 9.67 39.79
N LEU A 185 -27.83 10.08 39.29
CA LEU A 185 -27.66 11.33 38.56
C LEU A 185 -28.05 11.14 37.09
N ILE A 186 -28.96 11.97 36.60
CA ILE A 186 -29.31 12.03 35.18
C ILE A 186 -28.19 12.77 34.46
N VAL A 187 -27.49 12.08 33.56
CA VAL A 187 -26.43 12.69 32.75
C VAL A 187 -26.84 12.77 31.30
N TYR A 188 -26.83 14.01 30.80
CA TYR A 188 -27.31 14.32 29.48
C TYR A 188 -26.19 14.24 28.46
N GLN A 189 -26.42 13.56 27.34
CA GLN A 189 -25.45 13.51 26.22
C GLN A 189 -25.31 14.86 25.48
N ARG A 190 -26.27 15.76 25.67
CA ARG A 190 -26.33 17.09 25.06
C ARG A 190 -26.69 18.11 26.13
N CYS A 191 -26.15 19.30 26.02
CA CYS A 191 -26.46 20.41 26.90
C CYS A 191 -27.97 20.71 26.85
N GLN A 192 -28.62 20.74 28.01
CA GLN A 192 -30.05 21.05 28.21
C GLN A 192 -30.36 22.56 28.11
N SER A 193 -29.41 23.35 27.60
CA SER A 193 -29.61 24.77 27.26
C SER A 193 -29.44 25.00 25.76
N CYS A 194 -28.30 24.60 25.18
CA CYS A 194 -27.98 24.88 23.77
C CYS A 194 -28.05 23.67 22.82
N PHE A 195 -28.45 22.50 23.29
CA PHE A 195 -28.53 21.24 22.53
C PHE A 195 -27.21 20.72 21.93
N LYS A 196 -26.07 21.38 22.16
CA LYS A 196 -24.75 20.94 21.68
C LYS A 196 -24.30 19.69 22.46
N LYS A 197 -23.67 18.74 21.77
CA LYS A 197 -23.19 17.47 22.34
C LYS A 197 -21.95 17.73 23.21
N PHE A 198 -21.85 17.10 24.37
CA PHE A 198 -20.63 17.16 25.18
C PHE A 198 -19.50 16.41 24.46
N SER A 199 -18.29 16.97 24.53
CA SER A 199 -17.08 16.45 23.86
C SER A 199 -15.85 16.82 24.68
N SER A 200 -14.65 16.40 24.25
CA SER A 200 -13.39 16.82 24.89
C SER A 200 -13.13 18.34 24.84
N ILE A 201 -13.86 19.06 23.99
CA ILE A 201 -13.77 20.52 23.86
C ILE A 201 -14.93 21.20 24.59
N ARG A 202 -16.03 20.49 24.82
CA ARG A 202 -17.26 21.02 25.44
C ARG A 202 -17.56 20.26 26.71
N ASN A 203 -17.09 20.81 27.82
CA ASN A 203 -17.21 20.24 29.16
C ASN A 203 -18.54 20.60 29.84
N TYR A 204 -18.84 19.86 30.92
CA TYR A 204 -19.95 20.14 31.82
C TYR A 204 -19.66 21.37 32.68
N SER A 205 -20.67 22.19 32.92
CA SER A 205 -20.59 23.38 33.78
C SER A 205 -20.47 23.05 35.29
N GLN A 206 -20.25 24.07 36.11
CA GLN A 206 -20.28 23.99 37.57
C GLN A 206 -21.46 24.77 38.18
N ASN A 207 -22.03 24.22 39.25
CA ASN A 207 -23.00 24.88 40.11
C ASN A 207 -22.30 25.91 41.03
N ALA A 208 -23.07 26.71 41.76
CA ALA A 208 -22.54 27.74 42.68
C ALA A 208 -21.70 27.15 43.85
N ASP A 209 -21.93 25.89 44.20
CA ASP A 209 -21.19 25.14 45.20
C ASP A 209 -19.95 24.41 44.63
N ASN A 210 -19.53 24.76 43.41
CA ASN A 210 -18.45 24.13 42.63
C ASN A 210 -18.70 22.65 42.28
N THR A 211 -19.90 22.12 42.48
CA THR A 211 -20.24 20.77 42.00
C THR A 211 -20.47 20.75 40.49
N VAL A 212 -20.15 19.63 39.83
CA VAL A 212 -20.34 19.49 38.38
C VAL A 212 -21.83 19.37 38.05
N ASN A 213 -22.30 20.20 37.12
CA ASN A 213 -23.64 20.16 36.57
C ASN A 213 -23.66 19.38 35.25
N TYR A 214 -24.26 18.18 35.30
CA TYR A 214 -24.33 17.25 34.15
C TYR A 214 -25.43 17.58 33.12
N ALA A 215 -26.17 18.66 33.31
CA ALA A 215 -27.21 19.11 32.38
C ALA A 215 -26.70 20.19 31.42
N PHE A 216 -25.82 21.09 31.86
CA PHE A 216 -25.41 22.26 31.08
C PHE A 216 -23.90 22.27 30.78
N CYS A 217 -23.50 22.95 29.69
CA CYS A 217 -22.10 23.15 29.35
C CYS A 217 -21.58 24.50 29.86
N GLU A 218 -20.26 24.62 30.02
CA GLU A 218 -19.59 25.83 30.52
C GLU A 218 -19.92 27.10 29.70
N ASP A 219 -20.22 26.98 28.41
CA ASP A 219 -20.66 28.13 27.59
C ASP A 219 -22.03 28.70 28.01
N CYS A 220 -22.88 27.89 28.63
CA CYS A 220 -24.30 28.18 28.84
C CYS A 220 -24.66 28.42 30.30
N TYR A 221 -23.88 27.88 31.23
CA TYR A 221 -24.13 27.96 32.66
C TYR A 221 -22.80 28.02 33.39
N GLN A 222 -22.62 29.01 34.25
CA GLN A 222 -21.39 29.23 35.03
C GLN A 222 -21.75 29.75 36.41
N ASN A 223 -21.11 29.22 37.45
CA ASN A 223 -21.26 29.65 38.84
C ASN A 223 -22.73 29.75 39.30
N GLY A 224 -23.55 28.77 38.91
CA GLY A 224 -24.96 28.73 39.29
C GLY A 224 -25.91 29.60 38.46
N ASN A 225 -25.42 30.30 37.42
CA ASN A 225 -26.21 31.22 36.61
C ASN A 225 -26.10 30.92 35.11
N PHE A 226 -27.19 31.14 34.38
CA PHE A 226 -27.17 31.06 32.91
C PHE A 226 -26.46 32.26 32.31
N THR A 227 -25.66 32.02 31.27
CA THR A 227 -24.99 33.08 30.51
C THR A 227 -25.95 33.80 29.57
N GLU A 228 -25.67 35.05 29.23
CA GLU A 228 -26.50 35.85 28.31
C GLU A 228 -26.45 35.39 26.83
N LYS A 229 -25.72 34.31 26.53
CA LYS A 229 -25.49 33.83 25.16
C LYS A 229 -26.78 33.57 24.38
N TYR A 230 -27.81 33.10 25.06
CA TYR A 230 -29.15 32.89 24.50
C TYR A 230 -30.17 33.51 25.45
N LYS A 231 -30.86 34.57 25.03
CA LYS A 231 -31.90 35.24 25.83
C LYS A 231 -33.26 34.58 25.62
N THR A 232 -33.54 34.15 24.40
CA THR A 232 -34.76 33.45 24.03
C THR A 232 -34.46 32.12 23.34
N ILE A 233 -35.48 31.25 23.30
CA ILE A 233 -35.41 29.99 22.56
C ILE A 233 -35.27 30.22 21.04
N ASP A 234 -35.81 31.35 20.55
CA ASP A 234 -35.73 31.73 19.14
C ASP A 234 -34.30 32.14 18.76
N ASP A 235 -33.54 32.79 19.65
CA ASP A 235 -32.12 33.10 19.44
C ASP A 235 -31.30 31.82 19.18
N LEU A 236 -31.53 30.82 20.03
CA LEU A 236 -30.87 29.51 19.91
C LEU A 236 -31.27 28.79 18.62
N TYR A 237 -32.56 28.81 18.30
CA TYR A 237 -33.09 28.19 17.09
C TYR A 237 -32.46 28.82 15.84
N ASN A 238 -32.42 30.15 15.77
CA ASN A 238 -31.84 30.89 14.66
C ASN A 238 -30.34 30.59 14.49
N GLU A 239 -29.55 30.49 15.58
CA GLU A 239 -28.13 30.10 15.48
C GLU A 239 -27.97 28.69 14.89
N LEU A 240 -28.80 27.74 15.33
CA LEU A 240 -28.68 26.34 14.93
C LEU A 240 -29.16 26.09 13.50
N THR A 241 -30.13 26.86 13.00
CA THR A 241 -30.62 26.78 11.62
C THR A 241 -29.76 27.57 10.65
N ASN A 242 -29.26 28.76 11.02
CA ASN A 242 -28.45 29.58 10.11
C ASN A 242 -27.07 28.98 9.85
N ASN A 243 -26.51 28.23 10.82
CA ASN A 243 -25.22 27.56 10.68
C ASN A 243 -25.29 26.21 9.95
N ARG A 244 -26.47 25.74 9.53
CA ARG A 244 -26.64 24.41 8.93
C ARG A 244 -27.62 24.44 7.77
N SER A 245 -27.23 23.90 6.62
CA SER A 245 -28.12 23.65 5.48
C SER A 245 -29.09 22.49 5.78
N LEU A 246 -30.03 22.70 6.71
CA LEU A 246 -30.99 21.69 7.16
C LEU A 246 -32.18 21.60 6.22
N LYS A 247 -32.68 20.38 6.01
CA LYS A 247 -33.96 20.15 5.32
C LYS A 247 -35.14 20.51 6.24
N GLU A 248 -36.29 20.85 5.67
CA GLU A 248 -37.46 21.32 6.41
C GLU A 248 -37.92 20.36 7.53
N ASN A 249 -37.81 19.05 7.32
CA ASN A 249 -38.16 18.04 8.31
C ASN A 249 -37.17 18.01 9.49
N GLU A 250 -35.89 18.25 9.24
CA GLU A 250 -34.86 18.33 10.28
C GLU A 250 -35.03 19.58 11.12
N VAL A 251 -35.44 20.68 10.49
CA VAL A 251 -35.78 21.95 11.15
C VAL A 251 -36.96 21.77 12.12
N LYS A 252 -38.04 21.12 11.68
CA LYS A 252 -39.21 20.80 12.54
C LYS A 252 -38.80 19.90 13.72
N TYR A 253 -38.00 18.88 13.47
CA TYR A 253 -37.48 17.99 14.52
C TYR A 253 -36.61 18.74 15.54
N LEU A 254 -35.72 19.61 15.06
CA LEU A 254 -34.84 20.41 15.90
C LEU A 254 -35.64 21.33 16.82
N LYS A 255 -36.62 22.04 16.27
CA LYS A 255 -37.53 22.91 17.04
C LYS A 255 -38.22 22.14 18.16
N HIS A 256 -38.79 20.98 17.84
CA HIS A 256 -39.46 20.13 18.82
C HIS A 256 -38.52 19.67 19.95
N LYS A 257 -37.27 19.34 19.64
CA LYS A 257 -36.29 18.93 20.65
C LYS A 257 -35.81 20.09 21.52
N ILE A 258 -35.60 21.27 20.94
CA ILE A 258 -35.13 22.46 21.68
C ILE A 258 -36.19 22.92 22.70
N CYS A 259 -37.47 22.90 22.34
CA CYS A 259 -38.58 23.21 23.26
C CYS A 259 -38.71 22.25 24.45
N LYS A 260 -38.06 21.08 24.40
CA LYS A 260 -38.08 20.07 25.46
C LYS A 260 -36.86 20.11 26.37
N LEU A 261 -35.89 21.01 26.13
CA LEU A 261 -34.71 21.11 26.97
C LEU A 261 -35.07 21.78 28.30
N ASP A 262 -34.43 21.32 29.38
CA ASP A 262 -34.76 21.70 30.75
C ASP A 262 -34.78 23.22 30.99
N ARG A 263 -33.80 23.97 30.44
CA ARG A 263 -33.75 25.44 30.58
C ARG A 263 -35.02 26.13 30.09
N TRP A 264 -35.67 25.58 29.06
CA TRP A 264 -36.78 26.23 28.37
C TRP A 264 -38.15 25.70 28.78
N LYS A 265 -38.21 24.74 29.71
CA LYS A 265 -39.48 24.30 30.29
C LYS A 265 -40.00 25.36 31.26
N LYS A 266 -41.32 25.50 31.36
CA LYS A 266 -41.94 26.42 32.33
C LYS A 266 -41.62 25.96 33.75
N ASN A 267 -41.07 26.88 34.56
CA ASN A 267 -40.89 26.77 36.01
C ASN A 267 -39.80 25.80 36.51
N GLU A 268 -38.80 25.42 35.71
CA GLU A 268 -37.66 24.60 36.19
C GLU A 268 -36.48 25.45 36.71
N TYR A 269 -36.36 26.73 36.32
CA TYR A 269 -35.25 27.64 36.68
C TYR A 269 -35.68 29.10 36.76
#